data_AF-A0A840TYB6-F1
#
_entry.id   AF-A0A840TYB6-F1
#
_cell.length_a   1.000
_cell.length_b   1.000
_cell.length_c   1.000
_cell.angle_alpha   90.00
_cell.angle_beta   90.00
_cell.angle_gamma   90.00
#
_symmetry.space_group_name_H-M   'P 1'
#
loop_
_entity.id
_entity.type
_entity.pdbx_description
1 polymer ?
#
loop_
_entity_poly.entity_id
_entity_poly.type
_entity_poly.pdbx_seq_one_letter_code
_entity_poly.pdbx_strand_id
1 'polypeptide(L)'
;MSGSIKIYQTRIYLFLALLFTLSSCFSKVDPEVSTKYVEGGNREQLRSIAFSELYSHFQSSTKEKSFYEVISGKNGRFIVNYNRIEQRLTLCTDPGSGWAEQFKDISEADLGEFVSKGVELNDFDGTNGNMVWVDSVTYLVRGVEFKKASSAEWIRPKTNGSPSLEGYRLVN
;
A
#
# COMPACT_ATOMS: atom_id res chain seq x y z
N MET A 1 -19.75 -41.58 -51.70
CA MET A 1 -18.58 -41.31 -50.82
C MET A 1 -18.24 -39.81 -50.70
N SER A 2 -19.23 -38.91 -50.61
CA SER A 2 -19.00 -37.44 -50.54
C SER A 2 -19.42 -36.81 -49.20
N GLY A 3 -20.19 -37.53 -48.36
CA GLY A 3 -20.71 -37.00 -47.09
C GLY A 3 -19.68 -36.93 -45.96
N SER A 4 -18.73 -37.88 -45.89
CA SER A 4 -17.78 -37.95 -44.76
C SER A 4 -16.79 -36.79 -44.74
N ILE A 5 -16.35 -36.30 -45.90
CA ILE A 5 -15.35 -35.22 -46.01
C ILE A 5 -15.87 -33.89 -45.43
N LYS A 6 -17.17 -33.59 -45.61
CA LYS A 6 -17.78 -32.37 -45.07
C LYS A 6 -17.83 -32.36 -43.54
N ILE A 7 -18.02 -33.52 -42.91
CA ILE A 7 -18.11 -33.63 -41.44
C ILE A 7 -16.75 -33.37 -40.78
N TYR A 8 -15.65 -33.84 -41.39
CA TYR A 8 -14.30 -33.57 -40.87
C TYR A 8 -13.92 -32.10 -40.95
N GLN A 9 -14.29 -31.42 -42.05
CA GLN A 9 -14.02 -29.98 -42.18
C GLN A 9 -14.78 -29.15 -41.14
N THR A 10 -16.07 -29.43 -40.91
CA THR A 10 -16.86 -28.70 -39.89
C THR A 10 -16.28 -28.86 -38.48
N ARG A 11 -15.77 -30.06 -38.14
CA ARG A 11 -15.13 -30.33 -36.84
C ARG A 11 -13.81 -29.58 -36.67
N ILE A 12 -13.02 -29.47 -37.74
CA ILE A 12 -11.76 -28.72 -37.74
C ILE A 12 -12.03 -27.22 -37.54
N TYR A 13 -13.02 -26.65 -38.24
CA TYR A 13 -13.39 -25.24 -38.05
C TYR A 13 -13.91 -24.96 -36.64
N LEU A 14 -14.69 -25.88 -36.06
CA LEU A 14 -15.18 -25.75 -34.68
C LEU A 14 -14.03 -25.79 -33.66
N PHE A 15 -13.04 -26.65 -33.88
CA PHE A 15 -11.86 -26.77 -33.02
C PHE A 15 -10.96 -25.53 -33.11
N LEU A 16 -10.77 -24.96 -34.30
CA LEU A 16 -10.04 -23.71 -34.50
C LEU A 16 -10.75 -22.51 -33.89
N ALA A 17 -12.09 -22.44 -33.99
CA ALA A 17 -12.88 -21.41 -33.33
C ALA A 17 -12.78 -21.49 -31.80
N LEU A 18 -12.81 -22.71 -31.24
CA LEU A 18 -12.63 -22.94 -29.81
C LEU A 18 -11.24 -22.48 -29.32
N LEU A 19 -10.17 -22.78 -30.07
CA LEU A 19 -8.81 -22.34 -29.74
C LEU A 19 -8.67 -20.80 -29.75
N PHE A 20 -9.34 -20.10 -30.67
CA PHE A 20 -9.33 -18.64 -30.70
C PHE A 20 -10.02 -18.01 -29.49
N THR A 21 -11.08 -18.63 -28.96
CA THR A 21 -11.79 -18.12 -27.77
C THR A 21 -11.01 -18.30 -26.46
N LEU A 22 -9.99 -19.16 -26.43
CA LEU A 22 -9.14 -19.39 -25.24
C LEU A 22 -7.99 -18.38 -25.13
N SER A 23 -7.65 -17.64 -26.20
CA SER A 23 -6.61 -16.60 -26.17
C SER A 23 -7.08 -15.23 -25.65
N SER A 24 -8.38 -15.03 -25.42
CA SER A 24 -8.95 -13.73 -25.10
C SER A 24 -9.08 -13.39 -23.60
N CYS A 25 -8.54 -14.20 -22.68
CA CYS A 25 -8.79 -14.00 -21.23
C CYS A 25 -7.54 -14.04 -20.33
N PHE A 26 -6.40 -13.55 -20.81
CA PHE A 26 -5.24 -13.25 -19.96
C PHE A 26 -4.97 -11.74 -19.90
N SER A 27 -6.00 -10.96 -19.56
CA SER A 27 -5.78 -9.60 -19.07
C SER A 27 -5.13 -9.71 -17.70
N LYS A 28 -3.80 -9.61 -17.65
CA LYS A 28 -3.06 -9.49 -16.38
C LYS A 28 -3.56 -8.21 -15.70
N VAL A 29 -4.45 -8.37 -14.71
CA VAL A 29 -4.96 -7.24 -13.93
C VAL A 29 -3.77 -6.62 -13.23
N ASP A 30 -3.44 -5.41 -13.62
CA ASP A 30 -2.31 -4.68 -13.09
C ASP A 30 -2.76 -3.96 -11.81
N PRO A 31 -2.30 -4.39 -10.61
CA PRO A 31 -2.87 -3.93 -9.35
C PRO A 31 -2.67 -2.42 -9.15
N GLU A 32 -3.66 -1.76 -8.57
CA GLU A 32 -3.61 -0.30 -8.33
C GLU A 32 -2.56 0.10 -7.28
N VAL A 33 -2.20 -0.84 -6.40
CA VAL A 33 -1.24 -0.69 -5.32
C VAL A 33 0.04 -1.45 -5.66
N SER A 34 1.17 -0.75 -5.65
CA SER A 34 2.49 -1.36 -5.72
C SER A 34 2.98 -1.70 -4.31
N THR A 35 3.08 -2.98 -3.99
CA THR A 35 3.42 -3.45 -2.64
C THR A 35 4.79 -4.09 -2.58
N LYS A 36 5.57 -3.72 -1.56
CA LYS A 36 6.79 -4.40 -1.14
C LYS A 36 6.57 -5.12 0.18
N TYR A 37 6.92 -6.40 0.23
CA TYR A 37 6.89 -7.18 1.46
C TYR A 37 8.27 -7.21 2.11
N VAL A 38 8.33 -6.98 3.42
CA VAL A 38 9.59 -7.00 4.20
C VAL A 38 9.51 -8.05 5.31
N GLU A 39 10.53 -8.91 5.35
CA GLU A 39 10.63 -10.10 6.21
C GLU A 39 12.04 -10.24 6.79
N GLY A 40 12.24 -11.18 7.72
CA GLY A 40 13.58 -11.59 8.18
C GLY A 40 14.17 -10.84 9.38
N GLY A 41 13.41 -9.97 10.05
CA GLY A 41 13.82 -9.25 11.26
C GLY A 41 12.87 -9.44 12.45
N ASN A 42 13.24 -8.88 13.60
CA ASN A 42 12.31 -8.69 14.72
C ASN A 42 11.42 -7.45 14.49
N ARG A 43 10.44 -7.22 15.37
CA ARG A 43 9.45 -6.15 15.23
C ARG A 43 10.11 -4.78 15.14
N GLU A 44 11.04 -4.50 16.03
CA GLU A 44 11.71 -3.21 16.15
C GLU A 44 12.56 -2.91 14.91
N GLN A 45 13.33 -3.89 14.45
CA GLN A 45 14.15 -3.80 13.23
C GLN A 45 13.31 -3.57 11.98
N LEU A 46 12.21 -4.29 11.83
CA LEU A 46 11.35 -4.16 10.65
C LEU A 46 10.63 -2.81 10.63
N ARG A 47 10.29 -2.28 11.80
CA ARG A 47 9.63 -0.97 11.94
C ARG A 47 10.57 0.21 11.77
N SER A 48 11.85 0.08 12.16
CA SER A 48 12.85 1.13 11.95
C SER A 48 13.17 1.35 10.47
N ILE A 49 13.06 0.31 9.64
CA ILE A 49 13.28 0.40 8.19
C ILE A 49 12.02 0.72 7.37
N ALA A 50 10.84 0.83 7.99
CA ALA A 50 9.57 0.90 7.23
C ALA A 50 9.52 2.08 6.25
N PHE A 51 9.93 3.28 6.68
CA PHE A 51 9.94 4.48 5.82
C PHE A 51 11.06 4.46 4.78
N SER A 52 12.24 3.95 5.12
CA SER A 52 13.33 3.83 4.15
C SER A 52 12.99 2.82 3.05
N GLU A 53 12.34 1.71 3.42
CA GLU A 53 11.83 0.72 2.47
C GLU A 53 10.71 1.29 1.59
N LEU A 54 9.80 2.10 2.14
CA LEU A 54 8.74 2.74 1.37
C LEU A 54 9.31 3.74 0.37
N TYR A 55 10.22 4.60 0.80
CA TYR A 55 10.85 5.58 -0.07
C TYR A 55 11.68 4.91 -1.17
N SER A 56 12.47 3.88 -0.82
CA SER A 56 13.24 3.08 -1.78
C SER A 56 12.34 2.39 -2.81
N HIS A 57 11.24 1.78 -2.35
CA HIS A 57 10.23 1.17 -3.21
C HIS A 57 9.58 2.20 -4.15
N PHE A 58 9.23 3.37 -3.63
CA PHE A 58 8.65 4.46 -4.40
C PHE A 58 9.60 4.95 -5.50
N GLN A 59 10.86 5.24 -5.15
CA GLN A 59 11.87 5.77 -6.08
C GLN A 59 12.29 4.78 -7.18
N SER A 60 12.30 3.49 -6.88
CA SER A 60 12.68 2.44 -7.83
C SER A 60 11.52 1.99 -8.75
N SER A 61 10.30 2.46 -8.50
CA SER A 61 9.11 2.10 -9.27
C SER A 61 8.90 2.97 -10.52
N THR A 62 8.03 2.52 -11.43
CA THR A 62 7.68 3.27 -12.66
C THR A 62 6.81 4.51 -12.40
N LYS A 63 6.43 4.81 -11.16
CA LYS A 63 5.58 5.97 -10.80
C LYS A 63 4.19 5.99 -11.49
N GLU A 64 3.74 4.87 -12.07
CA GLU A 64 2.43 4.75 -12.74
C GLU A 64 1.28 4.42 -11.79
N LYS A 65 1.59 4.00 -10.56
CA LYS A 65 0.61 3.63 -9.55
C LYS A 65 0.23 4.82 -8.69
N SER A 66 -1.01 4.81 -8.21
CA SER A 66 -1.48 5.82 -7.24
C SER A 66 -1.00 5.50 -5.82
N PHE A 67 -0.81 4.22 -5.51
CA PHE A 67 -0.49 3.76 -4.16
C PHE A 67 0.81 2.96 -4.13
N TYR A 68 1.63 3.24 -3.13
CA TYR A 68 2.86 2.55 -2.80
C TYR A 68 2.82 2.10 -1.38
N GLU A 69 3.21 0.86 -1.13
CA GLU A 69 2.98 0.24 0.15
C GLU A 69 4.13 -0.67 0.57
N VAL A 70 4.44 -0.64 1.86
CA VAL A 70 5.30 -1.62 2.51
C VAL A 70 4.49 -2.37 3.56
N ILE A 71 4.53 -3.70 3.49
CA ILE A 71 3.87 -4.59 4.44
C ILE A 71 4.92 -5.44 5.13
N SER A 72 4.81 -5.52 6.45
CA SER A 72 5.45 -6.59 7.22
C SER A 72 4.39 -7.43 7.94
N GLY A 73 4.46 -8.74 7.71
CA GLY A 73 3.55 -9.73 8.27
C GLY A 73 3.86 -10.05 9.74
N LYS A 74 4.12 -11.33 10.05
CA LYS A 74 4.14 -11.88 11.42
C LYS A 74 5.04 -11.12 12.42
N ASN A 75 6.23 -10.69 11.99
CA ASN A 75 7.22 -10.12 12.91
C ASN A 75 7.11 -8.60 13.02
N GLY A 76 7.00 -7.87 11.90
CA GLY A 76 6.90 -6.42 11.91
C GLY A 76 5.50 -5.93 12.28
N ARG A 77 4.46 -6.65 11.82
CA ARG A 77 3.04 -6.32 11.99
C ARG A 77 2.80 -4.85 11.69
N PHE A 78 2.99 -4.45 10.43
CA PHE A 78 2.63 -3.11 9.98
C PHE A 78 2.26 -3.04 8.51
N ILE A 79 1.55 -1.97 8.16
CA ILE A 79 1.33 -1.51 6.78
C ILE A 79 1.62 -0.01 6.75
N VAL A 80 2.50 0.42 5.85
CA VAL A 80 2.74 1.84 5.56
C VAL A 80 2.36 2.08 4.11
N ASN A 81 1.38 2.96 3.88
CA ASN A 81 0.76 3.16 2.57
C ASN A 81 0.84 4.64 2.17
N TYR A 82 1.39 4.94 1.00
CA TYR A 82 1.50 6.27 0.44
C TYR A 82 0.64 6.39 -0.81
N ASN A 83 -0.35 7.28 -0.77
CA ASN A 83 -1.12 7.71 -1.93
C ASN A 83 -0.47 8.98 -2.51
N ARG A 84 0.12 8.86 -3.70
CA ARG A 84 0.82 9.97 -4.37
C ARG A 84 -0.13 11.08 -4.82
N ILE A 85 -1.33 10.71 -5.25
CA ILE A 85 -2.29 11.65 -5.86
C ILE A 85 -2.90 12.55 -4.78
N GLU A 86 -3.32 11.95 -3.66
CA GLU A 86 -3.92 12.66 -2.52
C GLU A 86 -2.87 13.16 -1.52
N GLN A 87 -1.56 12.97 -1.82
CA GLN A 87 -0.43 13.31 -0.95
C GLN A 87 -0.65 12.83 0.49
N ARG A 88 -0.97 11.54 0.62
CA ARG A 88 -1.45 10.98 1.89
C ARG A 88 -0.64 9.78 2.31
N LEU A 89 -0.16 9.83 3.55
CA LEU A 89 0.51 8.72 4.22
C LEU A 89 -0.44 8.10 5.23
N THR A 90 -0.64 6.79 5.16
CA THR A 90 -1.49 6.04 6.08
C THR A 90 -0.67 4.97 6.79
N LEU A 91 -0.76 4.92 8.12
CA LEU A 91 -0.02 4.01 8.98
C LEU A 91 -0.96 3.00 9.63
N CYS A 92 -0.57 1.74 9.60
CA CYS A 92 -1.13 0.67 10.41
C CYS A 92 0.02 0.04 11.19
N THR A 93 0.10 0.31 12.50
CA THR A 93 1.15 -0.23 13.38
C THR A 93 0.78 -1.59 13.97
N ASP A 94 -0.45 -2.05 13.77
CA ASP A 94 -0.86 -3.42 14.05
C ASP A 94 -1.97 -3.93 13.09
N PRO A 95 -1.63 -4.78 12.10
CA PRO A 95 -2.58 -5.48 11.24
C PRO A 95 -3.50 -6.33 12.11
N GLY A 96 -4.71 -5.83 12.34
CA GLY A 96 -5.59 -6.42 13.36
C GLY A 96 -6.32 -5.39 14.24
N SER A 97 -5.86 -4.14 14.24
CA SER A 97 -6.41 -3.06 15.08
C SER A 97 -6.97 -1.89 14.27
N GLY A 98 -7.09 -2.05 12.95
CA GLY A 98 -7.43 -0.97 12.02
C GLY A 98 -6.23 -0.09 11.65
N TRP A 99 -6.52 0.99 10.91
CA TRP A 99 -5.52 2.02 10.61
C TRP A 99 -5.28 2.89 11.85
N ALA A 100 -4.01 3.14 12.15
CA ALA A 100 -3.62 3.93 13.30
C ALA A 100 -3.76 5.42 12.98
N GLU A 101 -3.16 5.88 11.88
CA GLU A 101 -3.06 7.31 11.58
C GLU A 101 -3.06 7.60 10.06
N GLN A 102 -3.53 8.79 9.71
CA GLN A 102 -3.41 9.36 8.35
C GLN A 102 -2.82 10.77 8.41
N PHE A 103 -1.84 11.02 7.55
CA PHE A 103 -1.23 12.34 7.33
C PHE A 103 -1.52 12.82 5.93
N LYS A 104 -1.88 14.10 5.83
CA LYS A 104 -2.14 14.78 4.56
C LYS A 104 -1.00 15.73 4.22
N ASP A 105 -1.01 16.21 2.98
CA ASP A 105 -0.02 17.15 2.43
C ASP A 105 1.42 16.58 2.47
N ILE A 106 1.56 15.25 2.32
CA ILE A 106 2.86 14.56 2.27
C ILE A 106 3.31 14.45 0.82
N SER A 107 4.26 15.30 0.43
CA SER A 107 4.89 15.29 -0.87
C SER A 107 5.94 14.18 -1.02
N GLU A 108 6.41 13.96 -2.25
CA GLU A 108 7.53 13.05 -2.52
C GLU A 108 8.83 13.49 -1.81
N ALA A 109 9.02 14.81 -1.66
CA ALA A 109 10.18 15.36 -0.99
C ALA A 109 10.13 15.07 0.52
N ASP A 110 8.95 15.14 1.13
CA ASP A 110 8.76 14.85 2.56
C ASP A 110 9.12 13.38 2.86
N LEU A 111 8.74 12.44 1.99
CA LEU A 111 9.17 11.04 2.14
C LEU A 111 10.70 10.88 2.17
N GLY A 112 11.41 11.65 1.33
CA GLY A 112 12.87 11.68 1.34
C GLY A 112 13.42 12.31 2.62
N GLU A 113 12.77 13.38 3.10
CA GLU A 113 13.13 14.02 4.36
C GLU A 113 12.97 13.07 5.55
N PHE A 114 11.89 12.28 5.62
CA PHE A 114 11.66 11.29 6.68
C PHE A 114 12.84 10.35 6.84
N VAL A 115 13.34 9.81 5.72
CA VAL A 115 14.51 8.94 5.71
C VAL A 115 15.77 9.69 6.13
N SER A 116 15.98 10.91 5.61
CA SER A 116 17.16 11.72 5.93
C SER A 116 17.26 12.09 7.42
N LYS A 117 16.11 12.28 8.09
CA LYS A 117 15.99 12.62 9.51
C LYS A 117 15.90 11.39 10.41
N GLY A 118 15.91 10.20 9.82
CA GLY A 118 15.80 8.92 10.54
C GLY A 118 14.45 8.77 11.25
N VAL A 119 13.36 9.27 10.65
CA VAL A 119 12.00 9.04 11.13
C VAL A 119 11.69 7.54 10.98
N GLU A 120 11.24 6.94 12.08
CA GLU A 120 10.91 5.52 12.17
C GLU A 120 9.44 5.33 12.52
N LEU A 121 8.88 4.16 12.19
CA LEU A 121 7.47 3.89 12.52
C LEU A 121 7.21 3.90 14.04
N ASN A 122 8.20 3.49 14.85
CA ASN A 122 8.10 3.51 16.31
C ASN A 122 8.04 4.92 16.91
N ASP A 123 8.43 5.96 16.16
CA ASP A 123 8.35 7.33 16.66
C ASP A 123 6.88 7.80 16.81
N PHE A 124 5.95 7.11 16.15
CA PHE A 124 4.51 7.37 16.17
C PHE A 124 3.76 6.62 17.29
N ASP A 125 4.43 5.71 18.01
CA ASP A 125 3.82 4.97 19.13
C ASP A 125 3.75 5.81 20.43
N GLY A 126 4.24 7.06 20.42
CA GLY A 126 4.13 8.01 21.53
C GLY A 126 5.00 7.72 22.76
N THR A 127 5.66 6.56 22.80
CA THR A 127 6.44 6.10 23.97
C THR A 127 7.85 6.68 24.06
N ASN A 128 8.40 7.18 22.94
CA ASN A 128 9.82 7.47 22.83
C ASN A 128 10.16 8.97 22.97
N GLY A 129 9.18 9.83 23.23
CA GLY A 129 9.39 11.28 23.38
C GLY A 129 9.81 12.03 22.10
N ASN A 130 9.90 11.33 20.97
CA ASN A 130 10.32 11.88 19.67
C ASN A 130 9.21 12.65 18.94
N MET A 131 7.99 12.60 19.46
CA MET A 131 6.81 13.25 18.92
C MET A 131 6.41 14.44 19.80
N VAL A 132 6.33 15.63 19.21
CA VAL A 132 5.96 16.87 19.90
C VAL A 132 4.75 17.49 19.21
N TRP A 133 3.64 17.65 19.94
CA TRP A 133 2.47 18.35 19.42
C TRP A 133 2.73 19.85 19.30
N VAL A 134 2.45 20.41 18.12
CA VAL A 134 2.51 21.85 17.85
C VAL A 134 1.13 22.47 18.04
N ASP A 135 0.10 21.79 17.55
CA ASP A 135 -1.31 22.15 17.70
C ASP A 135 -2.19 20.88 17.74
N SER A 136 -3.50 21.00 17.56
CA SER A 136 -4.45 19.88 17.62
C SER A 136 -4.32 18.84 16.48
N VAL A 137 -3.67 19.19 15.37
CA VAL A 137 -3.54 18.37 14.16
C VAL A 137 -2.11 18.26 13.64
N THR A 138 -1.21 19.12 14.11
CA THR A 138 0.19 19.17 13.68
C THR A 138 1.11 18.69 14.79
N TYR A 139 2.04 17.81 14.46
CA TYR A 139 3.11 17.43 15.36
C TYR A 139 4.44 17.24 14.63
N LEU A 140 5.52 17.40 15.37
CA LEU A 140 6.89 17.21 14.90
C LEU A 140 7.39 15.82 15.29
N VAL A 141 7.93 15.07 14.34
CA VAL A 141 8.67 13.83 14.58
C VAL A 141 10.09 14.03 14.09
N ARG A 142 11.05 14.01 15.02
CA ARG A 142 12.47 14.29 14.71
C ARG A 142 12.70 15.60 13.94
N GLY A 143 11.88 16.61 14.25
CA GLY A 143 11.91 17.92 13.60
C GLY A 143 11.22 17.99 12.24
N VAL A 144 10.58 16.91 11.78
CA VAL A 144 9.74 16.90 10.57
C VAL A 144 8.28 17.10 10.93
N GLU A 145 7.59 17.97 10.21
CA GLU A 145 6.18 18.26 10.43
C GLU A 145 5.26 17.19 9.81
N PHE A 146 4.31 16.71 10.61
CA PHE A 146 3.24 15.83 10.19
C PHE A 146 1.89 16.49 10.48
N LYS A 147 1.05 16.63 9.45
CA LYS A 147 -0.32 17.11 9.57
C LYS A 147 -1.28 15.94 9.56
N LYS A 148 -1.80 15.60 10.73
CA LYS A 148 -2.81 14.55 10.90
C LYS A 148 -4.11 14.95 10.20
N ALA A 149 -4.66 14.03 9.42
CA ALA A 149 -5.98 14.18 8.84
C ALA A 149 -7.03 14.06 9.96
N SER A 150 -7.99 14.98 9.99
CA SER A 150 -9.13 14.87 10.90
C SER A 150 -9.98 13.65 10.53
N SER A 151 -10.74 13.09 11.48
CA SER A 151 -11.59 11.91 11.22
C SER A 151 -12.57 12.12 10.06
N ALA A 152 -13.04 13.35 9.83
CA ALA A 152 -13.89 13.72 8.71
C ALA A 152 -13.18 13.68 7.34
N GLU A 153 -11.84 13.78 7.34
CA GLU A 153 -10.99 13.74 6.14
C GLU A 153 -10.32 12.38 5.93
N TRP A 154 -10.64 11.37 6.74
CA TRP A 154 -10.08 10.03 6.58
C TRP A 154 -10.63 9.39 5.31
N ILE A 155 -9.72 8.94 4.45
CA ILE A 155 -10.09 8.16 3.28
C ILE A 155 -9.81 6.69 3.56
N ARG A 156 -10.59 5.78 2.99
CA ARG A 156 -10.26 4.36 3.03
C ARG A 156 -9.05 4.12 2.12
N PRO A 157 -7.88 3.72 2.65
CA PRO A 157 -6.71 3.47 1.81
C PRO A 157 -6.93 2.20 0.98
N LYS A 158 -6.41 2.22 -0.24
CA LYS A 158 -6.28 1.01 -1.07
C LYS A 158 -4.99 0.32 -0.70
N THR A 159 -5.08 -0.97 -0.37
CA THR A 159 -3.98 -1.77 0.17
C THR A 159 -4.09 -3.20 -0.37
N ASN A 160 -2.94 -3.87 -0.55
CA ASN A 160 -2.92 -5.32 -0.79
C ASN A 160 -2.81 -6.12 0.53
N GLY A 161 -2.79 -5.43 1.66
CA GLY A 161 -2.84 -6.00 3.01
C GLY A 161 -4.22 -5.94 3.64
N SER A 162 -4.37 -6.59 4.79
CA SER A 162 -5.62 -6.59 5.57
C SER A 162 -5.39 -5.96 6.94
N PRO A 163 -5.68 -4.66 7.13
CA PRO A 163 -6.00 -4.14 8.45
C PRO A 163 -7.35 -4.74 8.87
N SER A 164 -7.53 -5.17 10.13
CA SER A 164 -8.89 -5.55 10.56
C SER A 164 -9.82 -4.34 10.44
N LEU A 165 -11.06 -4.58 10.06
CA LEU A 165 -12.06 -3.53 9.84
C LEU A 165 -12.65 -2.98 11.15
N GLU A 166 -12.22 -3.42 12.33
CA GLU A 166 -12.83 -3.04 13.61
C GLU A 166 -12.54 -1.59 14.04
N GLY A 167 -11.57 -0.92 13.43
CA GLY A 167 -11.22 0.48 13.76
C GLY A 167 -12.13 1.56 13.13
N TYR A 168 -13.01 1.21 12.19
CA TYR A 168 -13.90 2.18 11.54
C TYR A 168 -15.21 2.39 12.34
N ARG A 169 -15.14 2.83 13.60
CA ARG A 169 -16.28 3.52 14.18
C ARG A 169 -16.25 4.96 13.67
N LEU A 170 -16.94 5.17 12.54
CA LEU A 170 -17.40 6.49 12.14
C LEU A 170 -18.22 7.05 13.31
N VAL A 171 -17.64 8.00 14.04
CA VAL A 171 -18.38 8.78 15.03
C VAL A 171 -19.27 9.71 14.22
N ASN A 172 -20.53 9.32 14.03
CA ASN A 172 -21.61 10.22 13.60
C ASN A 172 -22.00 11.13 14.77
#